data_AF-A0A8T4ZNV2-F1
#
_entry.id   AF-A0A8T4ZNV2-F1
#
_cell.length_a   1.000
_cell.length_b   1.000
_cell.length_c   1.000
_cell.angle_alpha   90.00
_cell.angle_beta   90.00
_cell.angle_gamma   90.00
#
_symmetry.space_group_name_H-M   'P 1'
#
loop_
_entity.id
_entity.type
_entity.pdbx_description
1 polymer ?
#
loop_
_entity_poly.entity_id
_entity_poly.type
_entity_poly.pdbx_seq_one_letter_code
_entity_poly.pdbx_strand_id
1 'polypeptide(L)'
;GNRILPKHIWKPICEGDPRPSDGQPWDPTTFAPDPNCISHGPWLLEEYAEGSHLRFIANKPGATWNTGLEDPNADPTNMTSPYGFFKLKPKDVTVWAKSCEAKIDPGFPSTSTSVTLLVKDLNLISEWFRLEAWVAGDTPINNPAGSKWHGAWPPFPQPKGILDCNFTIKHWVDQNITGKLDKCDFIVLWADAYPGRDLYFHVQNARYNGTHWYIEIGEALLAEKYVYVNGNLINEYELTSIDPVNLANPLGTGWAESYPNAGREWTLTSWFLDKNLPGQLSVSDKIDMRQGIPPTGAYEYFHIKELEVLVGGQVRIVLQPVDVEKPGIPIIEQFQITLSKCKNEFKVRKHIQNEWSLCKNNAVLPNQWNCTWIEETWPVWITIPEDITGSYYINPQLGAPDCKVDLKDVLAAALAFGSNPGHSKWNSAADINHDYKVDLKDYFAIAGKFGKW
;
A
#
# COMPACT_ATOMS: atom_id res chain seq x y z
N GLY A 1 21.78 29.04 10.37
CA GLY A 1 20.93 27.88 10.05
C GLY A 1 19.78 28.37 9.21
N ASN A 2 19.63 27.85 7.99
CA ASN A 2 18.56 28.28 7.09
C ASN A 2 17.24 27.67 7.61
N ARG A 3 16.30 28.53 8.02
CA ARG A 3 14.93 28.12 8.36
C ARG A 3 14.15 28.02 7.06
N ILE A 4 13.78 26.82 6.65
CA ILE A 4 12.89 26.60 5.51
C ILE A 4 11.47 26.81 6.02
N LEU A 5 10.85 27.91 5.59
CA LEU A 5 9.42 28.15 5.80
C LEU A 5 8.63 27.64 4.58
N PRO A 6 7.40 27.14 4.75
CA PRO A 6 6.50 26.86 3.63
C PRO A 6 6.25 28.11 2.78
N LYS A 7 6.07 27.95 1.47
CA LYS A 7 5.87 29.08 0.53
C LYS A 7 4.72 30.00 0.91
N HIS A 8 3.61 29.45 1.37
CA HIS A 8 2.47 30.26 1.80
C HIS A 8 2.78 31.12 3.03
N ILE A 9 3.84 30.81 3.80
CA ILE A 9 4.27 31.58 4.97
C ILE A 9 5.33 32.63 4.61
N TRP A 10 6.41 32.25 3.94
CA TRP A 10 7.50 33.23 3.70
C TRP A 10 7.16 34.22 2.61
N LYS A 11 6.41 33.82 1.58
CA LYS A 11 6.17 34.66 0.41
C LYS A 11 5.46 35.97 0.79
N PRO A 12 4.38 35.97 1.58
CA PRO A 12 3.72 37.22 1.95
C PRO A 12 4.60 38.15 2.80
N ILE A 13 5.44 37.58 3.67
CA ILE A 13 6.35 38.35 4.55
C ILE A 13 7.50 38.96 3.75
N CYS A 14 8.10 38.20 2.83
CA CYS A 14 9.31 38.62 2.11
C CYS A 14 9.02 39.42 0.83
N GLU A 15 7.91 39.13 0.13
CA GLU A 15 7.55 39.78 -1.13
C GLU A 15 6.50 40.89 -0.95
N GLY A 16 5.93 41.03 0.25
CA GLY A 16 4.96 42.08 0.56
C GLY A 16 3.63 41.88 -0.16
N ASP A 17 3.18 40.63 -0.32
CA ASP A 17 1.86 40.35 -0.87
C ASP A 17 0.79 41.12 -0.05
N PRO A 18 -0.29 41.64 -0.65
CA PRO A 18 -1.35 42.31 0.11
C PRO A 18 -2.14 41.28 0.94
N ARG A 19 -2.51 41.65 2.17
CA ARG A 19 -3.29 40.79 3.06
C ARG A 19 -4.75 40.69 2.62
N PRO A 20 -5.40 39.51 2.74
CA PRO A 20 -6.75 39.31 2.22
C PRO A 20 -7.84 40.17 2.85
N SER A 21 -7.69 40.59 4.11
CA SER A 21 -8.71 41.33 4.84
C SER A 21 -8.97 42.75 4.30
N ASP A 22 -7.91 43.48 3.94
CA ASP A 22 -8.03 44.91 3.58
C ASP A 22 -7.01 45.39 2.51
N GLY A 23 -6.18 44.50 1.97
CA GLY A 23 -5.20 44.82 0.94
C GLY A 23 -3.93 45.55 1.42
N GLN A 24 -3.75 45.76 2.73
CA GLN A 24 -2.52 46.30 3.30
C GLN A 24 -1.39 45.26 3.31
N PRO A 25 -0.11 45.64 3.53
CA PRO A 25 0.95 44.65 3.77
C PRO A 25 0.63 43.74 4.97
N TRP A 26 1.05 42.47 4.92
CA TRP A 26 0.87 41.56 6.05
C TRP A 26 1.54 42.08 7.33
N ASP A 27 0.82 41.98 8.44
CA ASP A 27 1.35 42.23 9.77
C ASP A 27 2.03 40.95 10.31
N PRO A 28 3.36 40.93 10.49
CA PRO A 28 4.09 39.75 10.94
C PRO A 28 4.04 39.53 12.46
N THR A 29 3.28 40.35 13.20
CA THR A 29 3.17 40.25 14.66
C THR A 29 2.01 39.38 15.16
N THR A 30 1.20 38.83 14.25
CA THR A 30 0.02 38.02 14.56
C THR A 30 0.22 36.54 14.19
N PHE A 31 -0.83 35.71 14.24
CA PHE A 31 -0.75 34.25 13.97
C PHE A 31 -0.60 33.95 12.47
N ALA A 32 -0.97 34.92 11.63
CA ALA A 32 -0.75 34.99 10.20
C ALA A 32 0.74 35.06 9.80
N PRO A 33 1.14 34.56 8.61
CA PRO A 33 0.31 34.27 7.43
C PRO A 33 -0.20 32.83 7.25
N ASP A 34 -0.30 32.01 8.31
CA ASP A 34 -0.98 30.70 8.26
C ASP A 34 -2.21 30.68 9.20
N PRO A 35 -3.27 31.47 8.94
CA PRO A 35 -4.45 31.55 9.81
C PRO A 35 -5.12 30.18 10.00
N ASN A 36 -5.04 29.34 8.97
CA ASN A 36 -5.60 28.00 8.94
C ASN A 36 -4.72 26.94 9.60
N CYS A 37 -3.50 27.29 10.01
CA CYS A 37 -2.61 26.38 10.71
C CYS A 37 -2.39 25.05 9.96
N ILE A 38 -2.24 25.11 8.64
CA ILE A 38 -2.25 23.91 7.77
C ILE A 38 -0.97 23.07 7.90
N SER A 39 0.06 23.62 8.54
CA SER A 39 1.37 23.00 8.73
C SER A 39 1.53 22.21 10.05
N HIS A 40 0.43 21.96 10.78
CA HIS A 40 0.46 21.43 12.14
C HIS A 40 0.51 19.91 12.20
N GLY A 41 1.64 19.32 11.80
CA GLY A 41 2.05 18.03 12.38
C GLY A 41 0.98 16.92 12.43
N PRO A 42 1.15 15.93 13.32
CA PRO A 42 0.14 14.89 13.55
C PRO A 42 -1.14 15.39 14.24
N TRP A 43 -1.16 16.64 14.70
CA TRP A 43 -2.21 17.22 15.55
C TRP A 43 -2.58 18.61 15.05
N LEU A 44 -3.83 18.79 14.64
CA LEU A 44 -4.38 20.07 14.22
C LEU A 44 -4.83 20.86 15.44
N LEU A 45 -4.52 22.16 15.48
CA LEU A 45 -5.09 23.07 16.46
C LEU A 45 -6.57 23.30 16.12
N GLU A 46 -7.46 22.96 17.05
CA GLU A 46 -8.91 23.15 16.91
C GLU A 46 -9.38 24.36 17.71
N GLU A 47 -8.82 24.60 18.90
CA GLU A 47 -9.25 25.69 19.77
C GLU A 47 -8.08 26.27 20.57
N TYR A 48 -8.07 27.59 20.67
CA TYR A 48 -7.20 28.36 21.56
C TYR A 48 -8.07 29.24 22.47
N ALA A 49 -8.04 28.96 23.77
CA ALA A 49 -8.69 29.79 24.79
C ALA A 49 -7.60 30.39 25.70
N GLU A 50 -7.36 31.70 25.55
CA GLU A 50 -6.30 32.41 26.27
C GLU A 50 -6.40 32.18 27.79
N GLY A 51 -5.27 31.80 28.41
CA GLY A 51 -5.18 31.54 29.84
C GLY A 51 -5.95 30.29 30.34
N SER A 52 -6.57 29.51 29.43
CA SER A 52 -7.41 28.36 29.76
C SER A 52 -6.84 27.06 29.20
N HIS A 53 -6.94 26.84 27.88
CA HIS A 53 -6.55 25.57 27.27
C HIS A 53 -6.26 25.68 25.77
N LEU A 54 -5.60 24.63 25.27
CA LEU A 54 -5.44 24.33 23.85
C LEU A 54 -6.15 23.01 23.57
N ARG A 55 -6.93 22.96 22.49
CA ARG A 55 -7.52 21.72 22.00
C ARG A 55 -6.89 21.32 20.68
N PHE A 56 -6.39 20.09 20.64
CA PHE A 56 -5.86 19.48 19.44
C PHE A 56 -6.73 18.32 19.00
N ILE A 57 -6.87 18.14 17.69
CA ILE A 57 -7.47 16.96 17.09
C ILE A 57 -6.45 16.22 16.25
N ALA A 58 -6.58 14.90 16.18
CA ALA A 58 -5.72 14.10 15.31
C ALA A 58 -5.92 14.53 13.85
N ASN A 59 -4.83 14.79 13.14
CA ASN A 59 -4.83 15.14 11.72
C ASN A 59 -5.13 13.89 10.87
N LYS A 60 -6.39 13.45 10.85
CA LYS A 60 -6.87 12.28 10.11
C LYS A 60 -7.32 12.67 8.70
N PRO A 61 -7.26 11.75 7.72
CA PRO A 61 -7.93 11.95 6.44
C PRO A 61 -9.41 12.30 6.63
N GLY A 62 -9.90 13.31 5.92
CA GLY A 62 -11.28 13.80 6.00
C GLY A 62 -11.60 14.65 7.23
N ALA A 63 -10.66 14.88 8.15
CA ALA A 63 -10.89 15.74 9.30
C ALA A 63 -11.06 17.20 8.87
N THR A 64 -12.17 17.83 9.26
CA THR A 64 -12.39 19.26 9.08
C THR A 64 -12.07 20.01 10.37
N TRP A 65 -11.35 21.12 10.27
CA TRP A 65 -11.01 21.98 11.41
C TRP A 65 -11.06 23.46 11.04
N ASN A 66 -11.20 24.29 12.06
CA ASN A 66 -11.08 25.73 12.02
C ASN A 66 -10.60 26.16 13.41
N THR A 67 -9.60 27.02 13.50
CA THR A 67 -9.00 27.46 14.77
C THR A 67 -9.87 28.46 15.52
N GLY A 68 -10.80 29.13 14.83
CA GLY A 68 -11.67 30.18 15.39
C GLY A 68 -10.92 31.44 15.84
N LEU A 69 -9.64 31.58 15.49
CA LEU A 69 -8.80 32.71 15.85
C LEU A 69 -9.09 33.92 14.96
N GLU A 70 -9.59 35.02 15.52
CA GLU A 70 -9.69 36.30 14.78
C GLU A 70 -8.28 36.86 14.51
N ASP A 71 -7.99 37.25 13.27
CA ASP A 71 -6.69 37.82 12.88
C ASP A 71 -6.87 39.05 11.97
N PRO A 72 -6.15 40.17 12.23
CA PRO A 72 -6.23 41.37 11.40
C PRO A 72 -5.88 41.15 9.91
N ASN A 73 -5.14 40.09 9.59
CA ASN A 73 -4.72 39.79 8.22
C ASN A 73 -5.72 38.89 7.47
N ALA A 74 -6.23 37.84 8.12
CA ALA A 74 -7.25 36.95 7.55
C ALA A 74 -7.79 36.00 8.61
N ASP A 75 -9.12 35.87 8.70
CA ASP A 75 -9.76 34.89 9.56
C ASP A 75 -9.62 33.44 9.01
N PRO A 76 -9.53 32.44 9.89
CA PRO A 76 -9.46 31.04 9.52
C PRO A 76 -10.75 30.57 8.86
N THR A 77 -10.58 29.77 7.82
CA THR A 77 -11.67 29.10 7.10
C THR A 77 -11.70 27.62 7.48
N ASN A 78 -12.85 26.98 7.27
CA ASN A 78 -12.96 25.53 7.43
C ASN A 78 -12.03 24.83 6.44
N MET A 79 -11.04 24.13 6.97
CA MET A 79 -10.11 23.32 6.20
C MET A 79 -10.42 21.85 6.39
N THR A 80 -10.32 21.06 5.33
CA THR A 80 -10.43 19.59 5.40
C THR A 80 -9.09 19.00 5.02
N SER A 81 -8.59 18.08 5.85
CA SER A 81 -7.32 17.39 5.60
C SER A 81 -7.59 16.26 4.61
N PRO A 82 -7.20 16.36 3.33
CA PRO A 82 -7.55 15.33 2.35
C PRO A 82 -6.89 13.99 2.66
N TYR A 83 -5.72 14.02 3.30
CA TYR A 83 -4.90 12.82 3.52
C TYR A 83 -4.52 12.60 4.99
N GLY A 84 -4.78 13.55 5.90
CA GLY A 84 -4.20 13.50 7.25
C GLY A 84 -2.68 13.77 7.23
N PHE A 85 -2.08 13.91 8.41
CA PHE A 85 -0.65 14.24 8.51
C PHE A 85 0.27 13.13 8.02
N PHE A 86 0.02 11.91 8.50
CA PHE A 86 0.83 10.76 8.12
C PHE A 86 0.39 10.15 6.79
N LYS A 87 -0.57 10.77 6.08
CA LYS A 87 -1.26 10.11 4.96
C LYS A 87 -1.80 8.75 5.41
N LEU A 88 -2.54 8.69 6.52
CA LEU A 88 -3.04 7.46 7.16
C LEU A 88 -4.08 6.76 6.26
N LYS A 89 -3.63 6.29 5.09
CA LYS A 89 -4.19 5.12 4.43
C LYS A 89 -4.09 3.99 5.47
N PRO A 90 -5.02 3.02 5.49
CA PRO A 90 -4.91 1.84 6.37
C PRO A 90 -3.68 0.98 6.02
N LYS A 91 -2.97 1.36 4.96
CA LYS A 91 -1.94 0.62 4.30
C LYS A 91 -0.90 1.57 3.69
N ASP A 92 0.37 1.20 3.83
CA ASP A 92 1.50 1.77 3.10
C ASP A 92 1.82 0.88 1.89
N VAL A 93 1.84 1.47 0.70
CA VAL A 93 2.22 0.80 -0.56
C VAL A 93 3.43 1.56 -1.08
N THR A 94 4.49 0.84 -1.43
CA THR A 94 5.70 1.45 -1.99
C THR A 94 6.23 0.61 -3.13
N VAL A 95 6.76 1.28 -4.15
CA VAL A 95 7.26 0.66 -5.38
C VAL A 95 8.60 1.26 -5.76
N TRP A 96 9.58 0.42 -6.10
CA TRP A 96 10.91 0.88 -6.52
C TRP A 96 11.63 -0.19 -7.34
N ALA A 97 12.62 0.22 -8.13
CA ALA A 97 13.57 -0.71 -8.73
C ALA A 97 14.57 -1.19 -7.67
N LYS A 98 15.07 -2.43 -7.76
CA LYS A 98 16.00 -3.00 -6.75
C LYS A 98 17.26 -2.15 -6.51
N SER A 99 17.75 -1.45 -7.53
CA SER A 99 18.88 -0.52 -7.40
C SER A 99 18.52 0.82 -6.76
N CYS A 100 17.21 1.10 -6.58
CA CYS A 100 16.63 2.39 -6.22
C CYS A 100 16.94 3.52 -7.21
N GLU A 101 17.52 3.19 -8.36
CA GLU A 101 17.89 4.16 -9.38
C GLU A 101 16.67 4.56 -10.20
N ALA A 102 16.55 5.86 -10.48
CA ALA A 102 15.56 6.37 -11.41
C ALA A 102 15.98 6.18 -12.87
N LYS A 103 17.30 6.06 -13.14
CA LYS A 103 17.88 5.80 -14.46
C LYS A 103 18.63 4.47 -14.42
N ILE A 104 18.36 3.58 -15.36
CA ILE A 104 19.01 2.28 -15.47
C ILE A 104 19.68 2.19 -16.84
N ASP A 105 21.00 2.04 -16.85
CA ASP A 105 21.81 1.89 -18.07
C ASP A 105 21.49 0.53 -18.74
N PRO A 106 20.92 0.51 -19.97
CA PRO A 106 20.68 -0.74 -20.68
C PRO A 106 21.94 -1.38 -21.28
N GLY A 107 23.08 -0.67 -21.27
CA GLY A 107 24.31 -1.06 -21.95
C GLY A 107 24.21 -0.81 -23.46
N PHE A 108 24.57 0.39 -23.90
CA PHE A 108 24.60 0.75 -25.33
C PHE A 108 25.33 -0.32 -26.18
N PRO A 109 24.78 -0.77 -27.33
CA PRO A 109 23.63 -0.18 -28.06
C PRO A 109 22.26 -0.76 -27.69
N SER A 110 22.14 -1.51 -26.59
CA SER A 110 20.89 -2.13 -26.19
C SER A 110 19.79 -1.09 -25.96
N THR A 111 18.55 -1.44 -26.33
CA THR A 111 17.38 -0.59 -26.18
C THR A 111 16.38 -1.16 -25.18
N SER A 112 16.80 -2.11 -24.35
CA SER A 112 16.02 -2.69 -23.28
C SER A 112 16.93 -3.36 -22.27
N THR A 113 16.44 -3.55 -21.05
CA THR A 113 17.16 -4.30 -20.02
C THR A 113 16.19 -4.97 -19.05
N SER A 114 16.63 -6.05 -18.42
CA SER A 114 15.86 -6.72 -17.38
C SER A 114 16.01 -5.97 -16.07
N VAL A 115 14.89 -5.59 -15.48
CA VAL A 115 14.81 -4.84 -14.22
C VAL A 115 14.04 -5.67 -13.21
N THR A 116 14.57 -5.74 -12.00
CA THR A 116 13.83 -6.27 -10.85
C THR A 116 13.13 -5.11 -10.14
N LEU A 117 11.80 -5.09 -10.21
CA LEU A 117 10.96 -4.14 -9.49
C LEU A 117 10.46 -4.79 -8.21
N LEU A 118 10.41 -4.01 -7.13
CA LEU A 118 9.86 -4.44 -5.85
C LEU A 118 8.58 -3.68 -5.55
N VAL A 119 7.65 -4.41 -4.96
CA VAL A 119 6.43 -3.87 -4.36
C VAL A 119 6.47 -4.24 -2.89
N LYS A 120 6.33 -3.25 -2.01
CA LYS A 120 6.11 -3.48 -0.58
C LYS A 120 4.73 -2.99 -0.20
N ASP A 121 4.02 -3.86 0.50
CA ASP A 121 2.72 -3.62 1.07
C ASP A 121 2.79 -3.80 2.58
N LEU A 122 2.23 -2.86 3.33
CA LEU A 122 2.23 -2.91 4.79
C LEU A 122 0.87 -2.45 5.33
N ASN A 123 0.15 -3.37 5.95
CA ASN A 123 -1.04 -3.06 6.73
C ASN A 123 -0.63 -2.31 8.01
N LEU A 124 -1.12 -1.07 8.15
CA LEU A 124 -0.81 -0.17 9.27
C LEU A 124 -1.85 -0.26 10.40
N ILE A 125 -2.93 -1.03 10.21
CA ILE A 125 -3.91 -1.31 11.27
C ILE A 125 -3.19 -2.06 12.37
N SER A 126 -3.32 -1.57 13.60
CA SER A 126 -2.59 -2.10 14.78
C SER A 126 -3.52 -2.51 15.91
N GLU A 127 -4.82 -2.36 15.70
CA GLU A 127 -5.87 -2.89 16.54
C GLU A 127 -5.73 -4.40 16.66
N TRP A 128 -5.77 -4.86 17.91
CA TRP A 128 -5.72 -6.26 18.25
C TRP A 128 -6.72 -6.58 19.34
N PHE A 129 -7.10 -7.85 19.39
CA PHE A 129 -8.11 -8.39 20.29
C PHE A 129 -7.58 -9.68 20.90
N ARG A 130 -8.10 -10.03 22.08
CA ARG A 130 -7.85 -11.35 22.66
C ARG A 130 -9.16 -12.11 22.76
N LEU A 131 -9.15 -13.36 22.33
CA LEU A 131 -10.25 -14.30 22.50
C LEU A 131 -9.82 -15.46 23.40
N GLU A 132 -10.76 -16.01 24.17
CA GLU A 132 -10.63 -17.22 24.98
C GLU A 132 -11.54 -18.32 24.42
N ALA A 133 -11.04 -19.54 24.29
CA ALA A 133 -11.85 -20.66 23.80
C ALA A 133 -12.96 -21.02 24.79
N TRP A 134 -14.17 -21.31 24.28
CA TRP A 134 -15.31 -21.70 25.12
C TRP A 134 -15.09 -23.03 25.84
N VAL A 135 -14.45 -23.99 25.17
CA VAL A 135 -14.23 -25.34 25.69
C VAL A 135 -12.78 -25.54 26.13
N ALA A 136 -12.60 -26.29 27.22
CA ALA A 136 -11.28 -26.64 27.75
C ALA A 136 -10.56 -27.67 26.88
N GLY A 137 -9.22 -27.67 26.96
CA GLY A 137 -8.34 -28.59 26.23
C GLY A 137 -8.08 -28.18 24.77
N ASP A 138 -7.50 -29.09 23.98
CA ASP A 138 -6.91 -28.76 22.67
C ASP A 138 -7.88 -28.81 21.49
N THR A 139 -9.14 -29.20 21.69
CA THR A 139 -10.14 -29.28 20.61
C THR A 139 -10.24 -28.00 19.78
N PRO A 140 -10.27 -26.78 20.37
CA PRO A 140 -10.37 -25.53 19.60
C PRO A 140 -9.17 -25.24 18.70
N ILE A 141 -7.98 -25.73 19.05
CA ILE A 141 -6.77 -25.50 18.24
C ILE A 141 -6.56 -26.61 17.21
N ASN A 142 -7.00 -27.84 17.50
CA ASN A 142 -6.88 -28.97 16.57
C ASN A 142 -8.02 -29.00 15.54
N ASN A 143 -9.19 -28.43 15.88
CA ASN A 143 -10.34 -28.30 14.99
C ASN A 143 -10.93 -26.88 15.08
N PRO A 144 -10.26 -25.88 14.47
CA PRO A 144 -10.59 -24.48 14.68
C PRO A 144 -11.90 -24.07 14.03
N ALA A 145 -12.18 -24.53 12.81
CA ALA A 145 -13.44 -24.23 12.12
C ALA A 145 -14.65 -24.73 12.93
N GLY A 146 -15.62 -23.84 13.16
CA GLY A 146 -16.82 -24.08 13.97
C GLY A 146 -16.61 -23.92 15.49
N SER A 147 -15.38 -23.76 15.97
CA SER A 147 -15.12 -23.57 17.40
C SER A 147 -15.64 -22.22 17.91
N LYS A 148 -16.12 -22.22 19.17
CA LYS A 148 -16.69 -21.05 19.85
C LYS A 148 -15.66 -20.39 20.75
N TRP A 149 -15.63 -19.07 20.74
CA TRP A 149 -14.70 -18.23 21.48
C TRP A 149 -15.42 -17.05 22.13
N HIS A 150 -14.92 -16.60 23.26
CA HIS A 150 -15.36 -15.40 23.95
C HIS A 150 -14.34 -14.29 23.80
N GLY A 151 -14.78 -13.05 23.65
CA GLY A 151 -13.87 -11.91 23.73
C GLY A 151 -13.35 -11.73 25.15
N ALA A 152 -12.07 -11.41 25.25
CA ALA A 152 -11.33 -11.28 26.51
C ALA A 152 -10.61 -9.93 26.64
N TRP A 153 -10.17 -9.29 25.55
CA TRP A 153 -9.62 -7.92 25.56
C TRP A 153 -10.01 -7.14 24.32
N PRO A 154 -10.51 -5.88 24.44
CA PRO A 154 -10.97 -5.05 25.58
C PRO A 154 -11.67 -5.54 26.91
N PRO A 155 -11.17 -5.53 28.19
CA PRO A 155 -12.00 -5.15 29.33
C PRO A 155 -12.40 -3.69 29.45
N PHE A 156 -13.58 -3.56 30.07
CA PHE A 156 -14.36 -2.38 30.47
C PHE A 156 -13.62 -1.42 31.45
N PRO A 157 -14.01 -0.12 31.65
CA PRO A 157 -15.24 0.60 31.19
C PRO A 157 -15.13 1.63 30.05
N GLN A 158 -16.20 1.62 29.22
CA GLN A 158 -16.72 2.58 28.22
C GLN A 158 -15.78 3.11 27.10
N PRO A 159 -16.15 2.92 25.81
CA PRO A 159 -17.28 2.14 25.31
C PRO A 159 -17.03 0.62 25.41
N LYS A 160 -18.08 -0.17 25.67
CA LYS A 160 -18.09 -1.62 26.00
C LYS A 160 -17.08 -2.42 25.16
N GLY A 161 -16.00 -2.91 25.77
CA GLY A 161 -15.04 -3.81 25.13
C GLY A 161 -15.68 -5.07 24.51
N ILE A 162 -14.86 -5.99 23.98
CA ILE A 162 -15.37 -7.27 23.46
C ILE A 162 -15.56 -8.34 24.54
N LEU A 163 -15.36 -8.03 25.82
CA LEU A 163 -15.49 -8.99 26.91
C LEU A 163 -16.84 -9.73 26.87
N ASP A 164 -16.81 -11.05 27.03
CA ASP A 164 -17.97 -11.97 27.02
C ASP A 164 -18.78 -11.99 25.71
N CYS A 165 -18.29 -11.34 24.65
CA CYS A 165 -18.92 -11.40 23.34
C CYS A 165 -18.59 -12.72 22.66
N ASN A 166 -19.59 -13.33 22.03
CA ASN A 166 -19.46 -14.63 21.39
C ASN A 166 -18.96 -14.50 19.95
N PHE A 167 -17.95 -15.29 19.62
CA PHE A 167 -17.37 -15.40 18.30
C PHE A 167 -17.29 -16.86 17.85
N THR A 168 -17.38 -17.07 16.54
CA THR A 168 -17.20 -18.38 15.91
C THR A 168 -16.14 -18.27 14.83
N ILE A 169 -15.16 -19.17 14.83
CA ILE A 169 -14.25 -19.31 13.69
C ILE A 169 -15.02 -19.97 12.56
N LYS A 170 -15.31 -19.22 11.50
CA LYS A 170 -15.99 -19.72 10.29
C LYS A 170 -15.02 -20.54 9.45
N HIS A 171 -13.84 -19.97 9.22
CA HIS A 171 -12.80 -20.53 8.37
C HIS A 171 -11.43 -20.23 8.97
N TRP A 172 -10.46 -21.09 8.69
CA TRP A 172 -9.07 -20.85 9.08
C TRP A 172 -8.14 -21.40 8.00
N VAL A 173 -6.97 -20.78 7.88
CA VAL A 173 -5.89 -21.25 7.03
C VAL A 173 -4.65 -21.39 7.89
N ASP A 174 -4.14 -22.62 7.95
CA ASP A 174 -2.87 -22.99 8.58
C ASP A 174 -1.71 -22.51 7.70
N GLN A 175 -1.25 -21.28 7.93
CA GLN A 175 -0.30 -20.65 7.02
C GLN A 175 1.14 -21.15 7.22
N ASN A 176 1.43 -21.75 8.38
CA ASN A 176 2.75 -22.26 8.73
C ASN A 176 2.83 -23.81 8.76
N ILE A 177 1.73 -24.49 8.44
CA ILE A 177 1.60 -25.94 8.24
C ILE A 177 1.91 -26.71 9.55
N THR A 178 1.41 -26.21 10.67
CA THR A 178 1.58 -26.86 11.97
C THR A 178 0.48 -27.88 12.28
N GLY A 179 -0.61 -27.84 11.53
CA GLY A 179 -1.83 -28.62 11.74
C GLY A 179 -2.68 -28.12 12.92
N LYS A 180 -2.37 -26.95 13.48
CA LYS A 180 -3.01 -26.38 14.67
C LYS A 180 -3.23 -24.89 14.50
N LEU A 181 -4.29 -24.34 15.10
CA LEU A 181 -4.48 -22.90 15.20
C LEU A 181 -3.39 -22.29 16.08
N ASP A 182 -2.43 -21.62 15.46
CA ASP A 182 -1.33 -20.99 16.17
C ASP A 182 -0.85 -19.67 15.53
N LYS A 183 0.30 -19.19 15.99
CA LYS A 183 0.87 -17.94 15.49
C LYS A 183 1.21 -18.09 14.01
N CYS A 184 0.74 -17.11 13.25
CA CYS A 184 0.90 -16.91 11.82
C CYS A 184 -0.34 -17.25 11.00
N ASP A 185 -1.33 -17.92 11.59
CA ASP A 185 -2.54 -18.33 10.90
C ASP A 185 -3.44 -17.17 10.54
N PHE A 186 -4.35 -17.46 9.62
CA PHE A 186 -5.41 -16.57 9.21
C PHE A 186 -6.76 -17.18 9.56
N ILE A 187 -7.65 -16.38 10.11
CA ILE A 187 -9.01 -16.81 10.48
C ILE A 187 -10.05 -15.83 9.95
N VAL A 188 -11.21 -16.39 9.62
CA VAL A 188 -12.43 -15.64 9.38
C VAL A 188 -13.34 -15.86 10.58
N LEU A 189 -13.70 -14.79 11.26
CA LEU A 189 -14.56 -14.79 12.44
C LEU A 189 -15.95 -14.28 12.09
N TRP A 190 -16.95 -14.90 12.72
CA TRP A 190 -18.28 -14.31 12.92
C TRP A 190 -18.39 -13.83 14.35
N ALA A 191 -18.86 -12.59 14.51
CA ALA A 191 -19.45 -12.18 15.78
C ALA A 191 -20.88 -12.71 15.81
N ASP A 192 -21.23 -13.52 16.81
CA ASP A 192 -22.55 -14.17 16.87
C ASP A 192 -23.70 -13.14 16.94
N ALA A 193 -23.42 -11.94 17.46
CA ALA A 193 -24.36 -10.81 17.48
C ALA A 193 -24.56 -10.13 16.09
N TYR A 194 -23.69 -10.42 15.13
CA TYR A 194 -23.69 -9.84 13.79
C TYR A 194 -23.52 -10.93 12.71
N PRO A 195 -24.47 -11.87 12.60
CA PRO A 195 -24.39 -12.96 11.64
C PRO A 195 -24.28 -12.44 10.20
N GLY A 196 -23.49 -13.12 9.38
CA GLY A 196 -23.27 -12.76 7.97
C GLY A 196 -22.26 -11.65 7.74
N ARG A 197 -21.59 -11.13 8.79
CA ARG A 197 -20.49 -10.17 8.66
C ARG A 197 -19.16 -10.86 8.89
N ASP A 198 -18.47 -11.17 7.79
CA ASP A 198 -17.15 -11.82 7.84
C ASP A 198 -16.09 -10.81 8.33
N LEU A 199 -15.36 -11.20 9.38
CA LEU A 199 -14.26 -10.43 9.94
C LEU A 199 -12.95 -11.18 9.75
N TYR A 200 -11.91 -10.51 9.25
CA TYR A 200 -10.67 -11.14 8.83
C TYR A 200 -9.54 -10.83 9.81
N PHE A 201 -8.89 -11.86 10.31
CA PHE A 201 -7.87 -11.70 11.34
C PHE A 201 -6.65 -12.58 11.11
N HIS A 202 -5.52 -12.05 11.52
CA HIS A 202 -4.28 -12.77 11.68
C HIS A 202 -4.10 -13.19 13.13
N VAL A 203 -3.77 -14.46 13.37
CA VAL A 203 -3.40 -14.95 14.71
C VAL A 203 -1.96 -14.54 15.00
N GLN A 204 -1.82 -13.55 15.88
CA GLN A 204 -0.53 -13.04 16.34
C GLN A 204 0.08 -13.93 17.42
N ASN A 205 -0.77 -14.66 18.16
CA ASN A 205 -0.37 -15.49 19.29
C ASN A 205 -1.43 -16.54 19.62
N ALA A 206 -1.01 -17.70 20.11
CA ALA A 206 -1.87 -18.71 20.72
C ALA A 206 -1.21 -19.24 21.99
N ARG A 207 -1.93 -19.25 23.12
CA ARG A 207 -1.39 -19.61 24.43
C ARG A 207 -2.38 -20.44 25.24
N TYR A 208 -1.88 -21.47 25.91
CA TYR A 208 -2.67 -22.27 26.85
C TYR A 208 -2.42 -21.81 28.29
N ASN A 209 -3.47 -21.60 29.09
CA ASN A 209 -3.32 -21.19 30.50
C ASN A 209 -3.37 -22.35 31.51
N GLY A 210 -3.50 -23.60 31.03
CA GLY A 210 -3.72 -24.78 31.89
C GLY A 210 -5.16 -25.32 31.87
N THR A 211 -6.12 -24.53 31.35
CA THR A 211 -7.53 -24.92 31.21
C THR A 211 -8.05 -24.61 29.81
N HIS A 212 -7.92 -23.35 29.36
CA HIS A 212 -8.38 -22.85 28.07
C HIS A 212 -7.25 -22.28 27.22
N TRP A 213 -7.49 -22.23 25.91
CA TRP A 213 -6.63 -21.54 24.95
C TRP A 213 -7.05 -20.08 24.79
N TYR A 214 -6.07 -19.20 24.65
CA TYR A 214 -6.24 -17.80 24.28
C TYR A 214 -5.55 -17.56 22.94
N ILE A 215 -6.20 -16.78 22.08
CA ILE A 215 -5.57 -16.25 20.87
C ILE A 215 -5.55 -14.73 20.91
N GLU A 216 -4.45 -14.16 20.44
CA GLU A 216 -4.33 -12.73 20.18
C GLU A 216 -4.38 -12.55 18.67
N ILE A 217 -5.28 -11.68 18.23
CA ILE A 217 -5.61 -11.51 16.82
C ILE A 217 -5.53 -10.04 16.43
N GLY A 218 -5.02 -9.77 15.23
CA GLY A 218 -5.01 -8.43 14.64
C GLY A 218 -5.73 -8.41 13.30
N GLU A 219 -6.41 -7.30 12.98
CA GLU A 219 -7.26 -7.21 11.79
C GLU A 219 -6.44 -7.34 10.50
N ALA A 220 -6.71 -8.38 9.71
CA ALA A 220 -6.06 -8.61 8.42
C ALA A 220 -6.81 -7.85 7.32
N LEU A 221 -6.06 -7.23 6.41
CA LEU A 221 -6.65 -6.62 5.21
C LEU A 221 -6.60 -7.61 4.05
N LEU A 222 -7.71 -7.75 3.36
CA LEU A 222 -7.82 -8.39 2.06
C LEU A 222 -7.73 -7.30 1.00
N ALA A 223 -6.72 -7.37 0.14
CA ALA A 223 -6.56 -6.41 -0.94
C ALA A 223 -6.29 -7.12 -2.27
N GLU A 224 -7.13 -6.90 -3.27
CA GLU A 224 -6.80 -7.30 -4.64
C GLU A 224 -5.64 -6.46 -5.14
N LYS A 225 -4.68 -7.10 -5.79
CA LYS A 225 -3.46 -6.46 -6.28
C LYS A 225 -3.41 -6.45 -7.79
N TYR A 226 -3.27 -5.27 -8.37
CA TYR A 226 -3.09 -5.06 -9.80
C TYR A 226 -1.76 -4.36 -10.04
N VAL A 227 -0.92 -4.95 -10.89
CA VAL A 227 0.43 -4.46 -11.21
C VAL A 227 0.50 -4.18 -12.70
N TYR A 228 0.83 -2.95 -13.06
CA TYR A 228 0.89 -2.48 -14.44
C TYR A 228 2.29 -2.05 -14.83
N VAL A 229 2.65 -2.33 -16.07
CA VAL A 229 3.85 -1.82 -16.75
C VAL A 229 3.39 -1.12 -18.02
N ASN A 230 3.66 0.18 -18.13
CA ASN A 230 3.27 1.00 -19.28
C ASN A 230 1.78 0.86 -19.64
N GLY A 231 0.92 0.69 -18.62
CA GLY A 231 -0.52 0.51 -18.78
C GLY A 231 -1.01 -0.93 -18.96
N ASN A 232 -0.12 -1.90 -19.17
CA ASN A 232 -0.48 -3.31 -19.32
C ASN A 232 -0.47 -4.01 -17.95
N LEU A 233 -1.53 -4.74 -17.60
CA LEU A 233 -1.60 -5.57 -16.39
C LEU A 233 -0.68 -6.78 -16.55
N ILE A 234 0.18 -7.04 -15.56
CA ILE A 234 1.23 -8.08 -15.66
C ILE A 234 1.12 -9.20 -14.62
N ASN A 235 0.19 -9.11 -13.66
CA ASN A 235 0.09 -10.05 -12.54
C ASN A 235 -1.30 -10.73 -12.45
N GLU A 236 -1.98 -10.86 -13.58
CA GLU A 236 -3.13 -11.76 -13.72
C GLU A 236 -2.64 -13.20 -13.90
N TYR A 237 -3.43 -14.18 -13.51
CA TYR A 237 -3.10 -15.60 -13.65
C TYR A 237 -4.16 -16.27 -14.51
N GLU A 238 -3.73 -17.13 -15.43
CA GLU A 238 -4.62 -17.97 -16.21
C GLU A 238 -4.30 -19.43 -15.94
N LEU A 239 -5.30 -20.19 -15.50
CA LEU A 239 -5.17 -21.59 -15.15
C LEU A 239 -6.21 -22.42 -15.89
N THR A 240 -5.84 -23.63 -16.31
CA THR A 240 -6.76 -24.65 -16.80
C THR A 240 -6.72 -25.86 -15.88
N SER A 241 -7.87 -26.41 -15.52
CA SER A 241 -7.94 -27.61 -14.69
C SER A 241 -7.32 -28.80 -15.43
N ILE A 242 -6.54 -29.62 -14.71
CA ILE A 242 -5.88 -30.78 -15.30
C ILE A 242 -6.91 -31.84 -15.69
N ASP A 243 -7.87 -32.09 -14.80
CA ASP A 243 -8.98 -33.01 -15.01
C ASP A 243 -10.32 -32.26 -15.06
N PRO A 244 -11.41 -32.90 -15.52
CA PRO A 244 -12.75 -32.34 -15.42
C PRO A 244 -13.13 -32.00 -13.97
N VAL A 245 -13.71 -30.82 -13.76
CA VAL A 245 -14.02 -30.31 -12.41
C VAL A 245 -15.52 -30.37 -12.14
N ASN A 246 -15.89 -30.96 -11.01
CA ASN A 246 -17.22 -30.76 -10.45
C ASN A 246 -17.25 -29.41 -9.71
N LEU A 247 -17.89 -28.40 -10.30
CA LEU A 247 -17.95 -27.06 -9.70
C LEU A 247 -18.61 -27.05 -8.30
N ALA A 248 -19.46 -28.03 -7.98
CA ALA A 248 -20.07 -28.15 -6.63
C ALA A 248 -19.14 -28.79 -5.59
N ASN A 249 -18.04 -29.42 -6.02
CA ASN A 249 -17.03 -29.98 -5.13
C ASN A 249 -15.63 -29.85 -5.77
N PRO A 250 -15.11 -28.62 -5.89
CA PRO A 250 -13.88 -28.36 -6.65
C PRO A 250 -12.62 -28.58 -5.79
N LEU A 251 -12.75 -28.79 -4.48
CA LEU A 251 -11.60 -28.87 -3.57
C LEU A 251 -10.72 -30.08 -3.88
N GLY A 252 -9.40 -29.88 -3.83
CA GLY A 252 -8.39 -30.88 -4.16
C GLY A 252 -8.12 -31.03 -5.67
N THR A 253 -8.81 -30.28 -6.53
CA THR A 253 -8.57 -30.32 -7.97
C THR A 253 -7.22 -29.68 -8.34
N GLY A 254 -6.57 -30.27 -9.34
CA GLY A 254 -5.32 -29.80 -9.91
C GLY A 254 -5.52 -28.84 -11.08
N TRP A 255 -4.67 -27.83 -11.17
CA TRP A 255 -4.73 -26.76 -12.17
C TRP A 255 -3.34 -26.46 -12.70
N ALA A 256 -3.23 -26.28 -14.02
CA ALA A 256 -2.00 -25.89 -14.69
C ALA A 256 -2.06 -24.41 -15.08
N GLU A 257 -1.08 -23.63 -14.62
CA GLU A 257 -0.89 -22.23 -14.99
C GLU A 257 -0.39 -22.14 -16.44
N SER A 258 -1.08 -21.34 -17.25
CA SER A 258 -0.66 -20.94 -18.60
C SER A 258 -0.04 -19.54 -18.61
N TYR A 259 -0.40 -18.69 -17.65
CA TYR A 259 0.14 -17.34 -17.46
C TYR A 259 0.16 -16.96 -15.97
N PRO A 260 1.18 -16.23 -15.48
CA PRO A 260 2.37 -15.78 -16.20
C PRO A 260 3.47 -16.84 -16.39
N ASN A 261 3.48 -17.91 -15.58
CA ASN A 261 4.49 -18.96 -15.63
C ASN A 261 3.89 -20.29 -16.11
N ALA A 262 3.93 -20.50 -17.44
CA ALA A 262 3.45 -21.72 -18.04
C ALA A 262 4.10 -22.97 -17.41
N GLY A 263 3.28 -23.92 -16.95
CA GLY A 263 3.71 -25.19 -16.39
C GLY A 263 3.84 -25.22 -14.86
N ARG A 264 3.53 -24.13 -14.14
CA ARG A 264 3.34 -24.18 -12.68
C ARG A 264 2.01 -24.87 -12.38
N GLU A 265 2.03 -25.79 -11.43
CA GLU A 265 0.82 -26.51 -11.01
C GLU A 265 0.31 -26.02 -9.67
N TRP A 266 -1.01 -26.13 -9.48
CA TRP A 266 -1.73 -25.64 -8.32
C TRP A 266 -2.80 -26.63 -7.88
N THR A 267 -3.00 -26.76 -6.58
CA THR A 267 -4.11 -27.49 -5.98
C THR A 267 -5.06 -26.50 -5.31
N LEU A 268 -6.36 -26.57 -5.63
CA LEU A 268 -7.38 -25.79 -4.93
C LEU A 268 -7.59 -26.35 -3.52
N THR A 269 -7.29 -25.57 -2.47
CA THR A 269 -7.28 -26.05 -1.08
C THR A 269 -8.48 -25.60 -0.26
N SER A 270 -8.99 -24.40 -0.50
CA SER A 270 -10.21 -23.89 0.13
C SER A 270 -10.89 -22.87 -0.77
N TRP A 271 -12.17 -22.67 -0.47
CA TRP A 271 -13.04 -21.74 -1.13
C TRP A 271 -13.85 -21.05 -0.02
N PHE A 272 -13.49 -19.80 0.30
CA PHE A 272 -13.88 -19.18 1.58
C PHE A 272 -14.82 -17.99 1.43
N LEU A 273 -15.08 -17.51 0.20
CA LEU A 273 -15.98 -16.38 -0.07
C LEU A 273 -16.88 -16.62 -1.29
N ASP A 274 -17.90 -17.46 -1.12
CA ASP A 274 -19.05 -17.58 -2.02
C ASP A 274 -19.98 -16.36 -1.79
N LYS A 275 -19.76 -15.27 -2.55
CA LYS A 275 -20.62 -14.08 -2.48
C LYS A 275 -21.94 -14.25 -3.21
N ASN A 276 -22.04 -15.24 -4.12
CA ASN A 276 -23.12 -15.33 -5.10
C ASN A 276 -24.03 -16.56 -4.93
N LEU A 277 -23.84 -17.37 -3.88
CA LEU A 277 -24.68 -18.51 -3.48
C LEU A 277 -25.21 -19.33 -4.67
N PRO A 278 -24.39 -20.27 -5.16
CA PRO A 278 -24.97 -21.55 -5.52
C PRO A 278 -24.17 -22.75 -5.00
N GLY A 279 -23.30 -22.60 -3.99
CA GLY A 279 -22.52 -23.76 -3.51
C GLY A 279 -21.68 -24.40 -4.62
N GLN A 280 -21.35 -23.61 -5.66
CA GLN A 280 -20.51 -23.97 -6.79
C GLN A 280 -19.46 -22.89 -7.03
N LEU A 281 -18.28 -23.33 -7.46
CA LEU A 281 -17.21 -22.45 -7.93
C LEU A 281 -17.70 -21.57 -9.09
N SER A 282 -17.58 -20.26 -8.93
CA SER A 282 -18.16 -19.25 -9.81
C SER A 282 -17.30 -17.99 -9.91
N VAL A 283 -17.63 -17.12 -10.87
CA VAL A 283 -17.01 -15.80 -10.97
C VAL A 283 -17.34 -14.99 -9.71
N SER A 284 -16.37 -14.22 -9.22
CA SER A 284 -16.39 -13.45 -7.97
C SER A 284 -16.00 -14.21 -6.71
N ASP A 285 -15.81 -15.53 -6.80
CA ASP A 285 -15.36 -16.31 -5.66
C ASP A 285 -13.91 -16.00 -5.31
N LYS A 286 -13.59 -16.13 -4.02
CA LYS A 286 -12.20 -16.12 -3.55
C LYS A 286 -11.77 -17.50 -3.11
N ILE A 287 -10.62 -17.89 -3.61
CA ILE A 287 -10.07 -19.23 -3.50
C ILE A 287 -8.67 -19.18 -2.90
N ASP A 288 -8.34 -20.25 -2.20
CA ASP A 288 -7.00 -20.50 -1.69
C ASP A 288 -6.40 -21.64 -2.48
N MET A 289 -5.27 -21.39 -3.12
CA MET A 289 -4.53 -22.40 -3.87
C MET A 289 -3.17 -22.62 -3.25
N ARG A 290 -2.70 -23.86 -3.35
CA ARG A 290 -1.36 -24.25 -2.93
C ARG A 290 -0.59 -24.75 -4.12
N GLN A 291 0.65 -24.28 -4.27
CA GLN A 291 1.49 -24.69 -5.39
C GLN A 291 1.87 -26.18 -5.30
N GLY A 292 1.80 -26.86 -6.45
CA GLY A 292 2.18 -28.26 -6.64
C GLY A 292 1.00 -29.24 -6.61
N ILE A 293 1.20 -30.41 -7.23
CA ILE A 293 0.30 -31.56 -7.18
C ILE A 293 1.18 -32.81 -6.92
N PRO A 294 1.21 -33.36 -5.69
CA PRO A 294 0.49 -32.93 -4.50
C PRO A 294 0.93 -31.54 -4.00
N PRO A 295 0.09 -30.84 -3.22
CA PRO A 295 0.40 -29.49 -2.74
C PRO A 295 1.60 -29.49 -1.78
N THR A 296 2.69 -28.84 -2.19
CA THR A 296 3.93 -28.75 -1.39
C THR A 296 4.36 -27.31 -1.10
N GLY A 297 3.93 -26.34 -1.91
CA GLY A 297 4.34 -24.93 -1.81
C GLY A 297 3.54 -24.08 -0.81
N ALA A 298 3.68 -22.76 -0.93
CA ALA A 298 2.97 -21.78 -0.12
C ALA A 298 1.50 -21.63 -0.54
N TYR A 299 0.69 -21.07 0.36
CA TYR A 299 -0.67 -20.62 0.07
C TYR A 299 -0.65 -19.29 -0.68
N GLU A 300 -1.45 -19.21 -1.73
CA GLU A 300 -1.75 -17.97 -2.45
C GLU A 300 -3.27 -17.82 -2.59
N TYR A 301 -3.74 -16.58 -2.49
CA TYR A 301 -5.16 -16.25 -2.47
C TYR A 301 -5.52 -15.55 -3.78
N PHE A 302 -6.63 -15.96 -4.38
CA PHE A 302 -7.05 -15.41 -5.66
C PHE A 302 -8.53 -15.07 -5.65
N HIS A 303 -8.90 -14.10 -6.48
CA HIS A 303 -10.26 -13.77 -6.86
C HIS A 303 -10.50 -14.24 -8.30
N ILE A 304 -11.55 -15.04 -8.52
CA ILE A 304 -11.95 -15.51 -9.85
C ILE A 304 -12.58 -14.37 -10.64
N LYS A 305 -11.87 -13.91 -11.66
CA LYS A 305 -12.30 -12.87 -12.60
C LYS A 305 -13.15 -13.43 -13.73
N GLU A 306 -12.75 -14.58 -14.25
CA GLU A 306 -13.43 -15.28 -15.33
C GLU A 306 -13.42 -16.78 -15.06
N LEU A 307 -14.47 -17.46 -15.49
CA LEU A 307 -14.59 -18.92 -15.44
C LEU A 307 -15.28 -19.41 -16.70
N GLU A 308 -14.66 -20.36 -17.38
CA GLU A 308 -15.14 -20.95 -18.62
C GLU A 308 -15.07 -22.48 -18.52
N VAL A 309 -16.17 -23.17 -18.81
CA VAL A 309 -16.18 -24.64 -18.88
C VAL A 309 -15.86 -25.06 -20.31
N LEU A 310 -14.76 -25.79 -20.48
CA LEU A 310 -14.25 -26.24 -21.77
C LEU A 310 -14.95 -27.53 -22.24
N VAL A 311 -14.83 -27.81 -23.53
CA VAL A 311 -15.28 -29.07 -24.13
C VAL A 311 -14.49 -30.22 -23.49
N GLY A 312 -15.20 -31.14 -22.85
CA GLY A 312 -14.60 -32.24 -22.08
C GLY A 312 -14.68 -32.07 -20.55
N GLY A 313 -15.23 -30.96 -20.07
CA GLY A 313 -15.53 -30.74 -18.63
C GLY A 313 -14.36 -30.17 -17.81
N GLN A 314 -13.22 -29.91 -18.44
CA GLN A 314 -12.17 -29.05 -17.86
C GLN A 314 -12.67 -27.62 -17.71
N VAL A 315 -12.02 -26.84 -16.85
CA VAL A 315 -12.40 -25.47 -16.56
C VAL A 315 -11.19 -24.57 -16.73
N ARG A 316 -11.36 -23.44 -17.42
CA ARG A 316 -10.41 -22.36 -17.50
C ARG A 316 -10.85 -21.25 -16.54
N ILE A 317 -9.92 -20.75 -15.73
CA ILE A 317 -10.15 -19.64 -14.81
C ILE A 317 -9.11 -18.55 -15.02
N VAL A 318 -9.56 -17.30 -14.93
CA VAL A 318 -8.70 -16.11 -14.84
C VAL A 318 -8.76 -15.60 -13.42
N LEU A 319 -7.60 -15.37 -12.82
CA LEU A 319 -7.42 -15.13 -11.40
C LEU A 319 -6.69 -13.81 -11.15
N GLN A 320 -7.20 -13.01 -10.23
CA GLN A 320 -6.52 -11.84 -9.68
C GLN A 320 -5.95 -12.18 -8.30
N PRO A 321 -4.64 -11.94 -8.04
CA PRO A 321 -4.09 -12.11 -6.71
C PRO A 321 -4.78 -11.23 -5.66
N VAL A 322 -5.06 -11.83 -4.51
CA VAL A 322 -5.55 -11.17 -3.30
C VAL A 322 -4.48 -11.31 -2.23
N ASP A 323 -4.06 -10.22 -1.63
CA ASP A 323 -3.12 -10.26 -0.52
C ASP A 323 -3.89 -10.30 0.80
N VAL A 324 -3.48 -11.21 1.68
CA VAL A 324 -3.90 -11.25 3.08
C VAL A 324 -2.83 -10.55 3.92
N GLU A 325 -3.02 -9.26 4.13
CA GLU A 325 -2.03 -8.39 4.74
C GLU A 325 -2.15 -8.40 6.27
N LYS A 326 -1.14 -9.02 6.89
CA LYS A 326 -1.00 -9.11 8.34
C LYS A 326 -0.64 -7.75 8.93
N PRO A 327 -1.25 -7.34 10.06
CA PRO A 327 -0.89 -6.13 10.79
C PRO A 327 0.62 -6.00 11.03
N GLY A 328 1.22 -4.91 10.56
CA GLY A 328 2.61 -4.58 10.84
C GLY A 328 3.66 -5.49 10.19
N ILE A 329 3.27 -6.45 9.36
CA ILE A 329 4.20 -7.36 8.66
C ILE A 329 4.19 -6.99 7.16
N PRO A 330 5.30 -6.49 6.62
CA PRO A 330 5.35 -6.12 5.21
C PRO A 330 5.36 -7.36 4.31
N ILE A 331 4.58 -7.32 3.23
CA ILE A 331 4.70 -8.23 2.09
C ILE A 331 5.64 -7.57 1.09
N ILE A 332 6.66 -8.29 0.62
CA ILE A 332 7.59 -7.81 -0.40
C ILE A 332 7.55 -8.77 -1.57
N GLU A 333 7.20 -8.25 -2.73
CA GLU A 333 7.16 -8.99 -3.98
C GLU A 333 8.19 -8.46 -4.95
N GLN A 334 8.65 -9.34 -5.84
CA GLN A 334 9.65 -9.02 -6.84
C GLN A 334 9.11 -9.40 -8.23
N PHE A 335 9.24 -8.48 -9.17
CA PHE A 335 8.84 -8.66 -10.55
C PHE A 335 10.07 -8.48 -11.44
N GLN A 336 10.44 -9.52 -12.17
CA GLN A 336 11.48 -9.43 -13.20
C GLN A 336 10.83 -9.09 -14.53
N ILE A 337 11.15 -7.91 -15.08
CA ILE A 337 10.47 -7.36 -16.24
C ILE A 337 11.51 -6.78 -17.18
N THR A 338 11.34 -6.99 -18.49
CA THR A 338 12.16 -6.30 -19.50
C THR A 338 11.52 -4.96 -19.82
N LEU A 339 12.23 -3.87 -19.57
CA LEU A 339 11.78 -2.51 -19.85
C LEU A 339 12.49 -1.98 -21.10
N SER A 340 11.76 -1.26 -21.95
CA SER A 340 12.30 -0.65 -23.18
C SER A 340 13.00 0.66 -22.88
N LYS A 341 13.85 1.11 -23.81
CA LYS A 341 14.49 2.43 -23.80
C LYS A 341 13.49 3.53 -23.45
N CYS A 342 13.95 4.55 -22.74
CA CYS A 342 13.18 5.70 -22.26
C CYS A 342 12.32 5.46 -21.03
N LYS A 343 11.39 6.39 -20.80
CA LYS A 343 10.43 6.39 -19.71
C LYS A 343 9.56 5.14 -19.78
N ASN A 344 9.55 4.40 -18.69
CA ASN A 344 8.59 3.38 -18.37
C ASN A 344 7.84 3.79 -17.10
N GLU A 345 6.62 3.29 -16.97
CA GLU A 345 5.78 3.50 -15.81
C GLU A 345 5.45 2.15 -15.17
N PHE A 346 5.88 1.98 -13.92
CA PHE A 346 5.45 0.87 -13.10
C PHE A 346 4.40 1.35 -12.11
N LYS A 347 3.24 0.71 -12.08
CA LYS A 347 2.10 1.16 -11.28
C LYS A 347 1.48 0.01 -10.55
N VAL A 348 1.24 0.18 -9.27
CA VAL A 348 0.54 -0.78 -8.42
C VAL A 348 -0.75 -0.15 -7.95
N ARG A 349 -1.84 -0.90 -8.08
CA ARG A 349 -3.15 -0.55 -7.56
C ARG A 349 -3.62 -1.64 -6.62
N LYS A 350 -4.14 -1.24 -5.47
CA LYS A 350 -4.63 -2.13 -4.42
C LYS A 350 -6.06 -1.77 -4.11
N HIS A 351 -6.94 -2.76 -4.12
CA HIS A 351 -8.36 -2.58 -3.90
C HIS A 351 -8.80 -3.34 -2.65
N ILE A 352 -9.13 -2.60 -1.60
CA ILE A 352 -9.46 -3.17 -0.29
C ILE A 352 -10.85 -3.81 -0.34
N GLN A 353 -10.93 -5.04 0.17
CA GLN A 353 -12.09 -5.92 0.06
C GLN A 353 -12.83 -6.17 1.38
N ASN A 354 -12.25 -5.76 2.51
CA ASN A 354 -12.89 -5.92 3.81
C ASN A 354 -14.18 -5.11 3.82
N GLU A 355 -15.31 -5.77 4.07
CA GLU A 355 -16.60 -5.07 4.17
C GLU A 355 -16.88 -4.55 5.58
N TRP A 356 -16.34 -5.23 6.58
CA TRP A 356 -16.64 -5.01 7.99
C TRP A 356 -15.36 -4.96 8.81
N SER A 357 -15.37 -4.14 9.86
CA SER A 357 -14.30 -4.07 10.85
C SER A 357 -14.89 -4.19 12.25
N LEU A 358 -14.17 -4.89 13.13
CA LEU A 358 -14.52 -4.99 14.54
C LEU A 358 -13.91 -3.81 15.28
N CYS A 359 -14.73 -3.02 15.95
CA CYS A 359 -14.26 -1.94 16.79
C CYS A 359 -13.95 -2.46 18.20
N LYS A 360 -13.07 -1.76 18.92
CA LYS A 360 -12.77 -2.06 20.34
C LYS A 360 -14.01 -2.08 21.22
N ASN A 361 -15.06 -1.34 20.83
CA ASN A 361 -16.33 -1.29 21.54
C ASN A 361 -17.33 -2.41 21.15
N ASN A 362 -16.84 -3.49 20.52
CA ASN A 362 -17.63 -4.59 19.98
C ASN A 362 -18.63 -4.20 18.86
N ALA A 363 -18.62 -2.96 18.37
CA ALA A 363 -19.40 -2.61 17.20
C ALA A 363 -18.75 -3.22 15.96
N VAL A 364 -19.55 -3.93 15.16
CA VAL A 364 -19.15 -4.30 13.79
C VAL A 364 -19.70 -3.23 12.85
N LEU A 365 -18.80 -2.42 12.30
CA LEU A 365 -19.13 -1.31 11.41
C LEU A 365 -18.66 -1.61 9.99
N PRO A 366 -19.31 -1.02 8.96
CA PRO A 366 -18.76 -1.05 7.61
C PRO A 366 -17.32 -0.55 7.63
N ASN A 367 -16.41 -1.27 6.98
CA ASN A 367 -15.03 -0.83 6.88
C ASN A 367 -15.00 0.44 6.02
N GLN A 368 -14.50 1.53 6.58
CA GLN A 368 -14.42 2.84 5.92
C GLN A 368 -13.55 2.84 4.65
N TRP A 369 -12.71 1.81 4.49
CA TRP A 369 -11.82 1.61 3.35
C TRP A 369 -12.33 0.55 2.38
N ASN A 370 -13.50 -0.04 2.62
CA ASN A 370 -14.11 -0.97 1.69
C ASN A 370 -14.24 -0.33 0.29
N CYS A 371 -13.89 -1.08 -0.75
CA CYS A 371 -13.88 -0.62 -2.14
C CYS A 371 -13.00 0.62 -2.40
N THR A 372 -12.03 0.91 -1.52
CA THR A 372 -11.09 2.01 -1.73
C THR A 372 -9.89 1.54 -2.54
N TRP A 373 -9.45 2.38 -3.47
CA TRP A 373 -8.27 2.15 -4.30
C TRP A 373 -7.07 2.91 -3.73
N ILE A 374 -5.97 2.20 -3.55
CA ILE A 374 -4.65 2.76 -3.24
C ILE A 374 -3.78 2.56 -4.46
N GLU A 375 -3.24 3.66 -4.99
CA GLU A 375 -2.44 3.64 -6.21
C GLU A 375 -1.09 4.28 -5.94
N GLU A 376 -0.03 3.63 -6.42
CA GLU A 376 1.33 4.13 -6.36
C GLU A 376 2.02 3.88 -7.70
N THR A 377 2.77 4.87 -8.17
CA THR A 377 3.41 4.85 -9.48
C THR A 377 4.88 5.20 -9.34
N TRP A 378 5.75 4.35 -9.89
CA TRP A 378 7.18 4.56 -9.99
C TRP A 378 7.58 4.80 -11.45
N PRO A 379 8.00 6.02 -11.82
CA PRO A 379 8.64 6.25 -13.10
C PRO A 379 10.06 5.69 -13.09
N VAL A 380 10.46 5.03 -14.17
CA VAL A 380 11.85 4.58 -14.36
C VAL A 380 12.27 4.85 -15.78
N TRP A 381 13.48 5.38 -15.96
CA TRP A 381 14.05 5.66 -17.26
C TRP A 381 15.12 4.63 -17.59
N ILE A 382 14.97 3.99 -18.75
CA ILE A 382 16.02 3.15 -19.32
C ILE A 382 16.89 4.04 -20.20
N THR A 383 17.91 4.61 -19.58
CA THR A 383 18.91 5.51 -20.17
C THR A 383 20.15 5.57 -19.26
N ILE A 384 21.26 6.09 -19.77
CA ILE A 384 22.49 6.31 -19.01
C ILE A 384 22.43 7.55 -18.09
N PRO A 385 23.24 7.59 -17.01
CA PRO A 385 23.29 8.72 -16.09
C PRO A 385 23.56 10.08 -16.76
N GLU A 386 24.39 10.08 -17.81
CA GLU A 386 24.88 11.26 -18.53
C GLU A 386 23.84 11.96 -19.41
N ASP A 387 22.68 11.35 -19.62
CA ASP A 387 21.51 11.98 -20.26
C ASP A 387 20.76 12.79 -19.21
N ILE A 388 21.12 14.07 -19.07
CA ILE A 388 20.76 14.93 -17.92
C ILE A 388 19.73 15.99 -18.28
N THR A 389 19.36 16.11 -19.56
CA THR A 389 18.40 17.07 -20.10
C THR A 389 17.38 16.38 -21.00
N GLY A 390 16.38 17.14 -21.46
CA GLY A 390 15.47 16.65 -22.50
C GLY A 390 14.04 17.15 -22.35
N SER A 391 13.45 16.92 -21.18
CA SER A 391 12.08 17.32 -20.86
C SER A 391 11.93 17.61 -19.37
N TYR A 392 10.69 17.61 -18.89
CA TYR A 392 10.34 17.85 -17.50
C TYR A 392 9.37 16.78 -16.99
N TYR A 393 9.58 16.29 -15.77
CA TYR A 393 8.71 15.35 -15.10
C TYR A 393 7.62 16.09 -14.32
N ILE A 394 6.41 16.15 -14.89
CA ILE A 394 5.19 16.78 -14.31
C ILE A 394 5.29 18.31 -14.14
N ASN A 395 6.47 18.86 -13.82
CA ASN A 395 6.75 20.28 -13.58
C ASN A 395 8.13 20.64 -14.16
N PRO A 396 8.29 21.82 -14.81
CA PRO A 396 9.56 22.39 -15.24
C PRO A 396 10.73 22.36 -14.25
N GLN A 397 10.47 22.25 -12.95
CA GLN A 397 11.51 22.16 -11.92
C GLN A 397 12.18 20.79 -11.81
N LEU A 398 11.58 19.73 -12.36
CA LEU A 398 12.12 18.38 -12.33
C LEU A 398 12.53 17.99 -13.74
N GLY A 399 13.81 18.18 -14.09
CA GLY A 399 14.34 17.76 -15.38
C GLY A 399 14.20 16.26 -15.61
N ALA A 400 13.85 15.87 -16.84
CA ALA A 400 13.76 14.47 -17.25
C ALA A 400 14.64 14.24 -18.50
N PRO A 401 15.26 13.05 -18.62
CA PRO A 401 16.07 12.69 -19.79
C PRO A 401 15.24 12.61 -21.09
N ASP A 402 15.85 12.87 -22.25
CA ASP A 402 15.28 12.58 -23.58
C ASP A 402 15.81 11.29 -24.23
N CYS A 403 16.50 10.47 -23.45
CA CYS A 403 17.02 9.15 -23.82
C CYS A 403 18.11 9.21 -24.89
N LYS A 404 18.89 10.27 -24.87
CA LYS A 404 20.02 10.46 -25.77
C LYS A 404 20.94 11.54 -25.22
N VAL A 405 22.21 11.19 -25.03
CA VAL A 405 23.22 12.21 -24.74
C VAL A 405 23.50 13.02 -26.00
N ASP A 406 23.08 14.27 -26.02
CA ASP A 406 23.29 15.21 -27.12
C ASP A 406 23.95 16.53 -26.65
N LEU A 407 23.96 17.55 -27.51
CA LEU A 407 24.62 18.82 -27.20
C LEU A 407 23.92 19.57 -26.05
N LYS A 408 22.64 19.30 -25.78
CA LYS A 408 21.90 19.90 -24.66
C LYS A 408 22.45 19.44 -23.33
N ASP A 409 22.81 18.15 -23.19
CA ASP A 409 23.40 17.61 -21.96
C ASP A 409 24.75 18.24 -21.69
N VAL A 410 25.59 18.32 -22.73
CA VAL A 410 26.91 18.96 -22.66
C VAL A 410 26.76 20.45 -22.30
N LEU A 411 25.78 21.14 -22.88
CA LEU A 411 25.51 22.55 -22.58
C LEU A 411 25.02 22.73 -21.13
N ALA A 412 24.16 21.85 -20.62
CA ALA A 412 23.70 21.91 -19.24
C ALA A 412 24.84 21.72 -18.23
N ALA A 413 25.77 20.81 -18.51
CA ALA A 413 26.98 20.66 -17.72
C ALA A 413 27.86 21.93 -17.77
N ALA A 414 28.05 22.51 -18.97
CA ALA A 414 28.80 23.75 -19.14
C ALA A 414 28.19 24.95 -18.38
N LEU A 415 26.86 25.06 -18.35
CA LEU A 415 26.15 26.11 -17.62
C LEU A 415 26.29 25.97 -16.10
N ALA A 416 26.39 24.74 -15.61
CA ALA A 416 26.61 24.44 -14.20
C ALA A 416 28.09 24.38 -13.80
N PHE A 417 29.02 24.53 -14.74
CA PHE A 417 30.46 24.37 -14.49
C PHE A 417 30.98 25.29 -13.38
N GLY A 418 31.78 24.72 -12.48
CA GLY A 418 32.34 25.39 -11.31
C GLY A 418 31.36 25.63 -10.16
N SER A 419 30.15 25.06 -10.22
CA SER A 419 29.15 25.19 -9.16
C SER A 419 29.22 24.06 -8.12
N ASN A 420 28.61 24.30 -6.96
CA ASN A 420 28.47 23.39 -5.83
C ASN A 420 27.09 23.60 -5.15
N PRO A 421 26.62 22.69 -4.27
CA PRO A 421 25.33 22.83 -3.61
C PRO A 421 25.13 24.20 -2.95
N GLY A 422 24.03 24.87 -3.31
CA GLY A 422 23.69 26.22 -2.83
C GLY A 422 24.11 27.35 -3.78
N HIS A 423 24.92 27.08 -4.79
CA HIS A 423 25.25 28.06 -5.83
C HIS A 423 24.06 28.26 -6.79
N SER A 424 23.86 29.48 -7.31
CA SER A 424 22.71 29.80 -8.19
C SER A 424 22.69 29.03 -9.51
N LYS A 425 23.87 28.54 -9.94
CA LYS A 425 24.06 27.71 -11.14
C LYS A 425 24.11 26.21 -10.86
N TRP A 426 23.93 25.80 -9.60
CA TRP A 426 24.01 24.40 -9.21
C TRP A 426 22.97 23.57 -9.95
N ASN A 427 23.44 22.52 -10.60
CA ASN A 427 22.59 21.49 -11.19
C ASN A 427 23.09 20.13 -10.70
N SER A 428 22.33 19.51 -9.79
CA SER A 428 22.69 18.20 -9.23
C SER A 428 22.72 17.08 -10.27
N ALA A 429 22.01 17.23 -11.40
CA ALA A 429 22.09 16.25 -12.48
C ALA A 429 23.41 16.32 -13.25
N ALA A 430 24.10 17.48 -13.23
CA ALA A 430 25.38 17.67 -13.90
C ALA A 430 26.59 17.20 -13.06
N ASP A 431 26.40 16.89 -11.78
CA ASP A 431 27.40 16.25 -10.92
C ASP A 431 27.29 14.72 -11.06
N ILE A 432 27.93 14.19 -12.11
CA ILE A 432 27.83 12.79 -12.54
C ILE A 432 28.56 11.86 -11.56
N ASN A 433 29.67 12.32 -10.99
CA ASN A 433 30.49 11.51 -10.10
C ASN A 433 30.08 11.64 -8.61
N HIS A 434 29.14 12.53 -8.30
CA HIS A 434 28.57 12.78 -6.97
C HIS A 434 29.60 13.28 -5.93
N ASP A 435 30.59 14.07 -6.36
CA ASP A 435 31.57 14.71 -5.48
C ASP A 435 31.16 16.12 -5.01
N TYR A 436 29.91 16.50 -5.27
CA TYR A 436 29.30 17.79 -4.94
C TYR A 436 29.94 18.99 -5.63
N LYS A 437 30.57 18.77 -6.78
CA LYS A 437 31.13 19.80 -7.65
C LYS A 437 30.84 19.45 -9.10
N VAL A 438 30.50 20.45 -9.91
CA VAL A 438 30.44 20.26 -11.36
C VAL A 438 31.76 20.76 -11.95
N ASP A 439 32.64 19.86 -12.36
CA ASP A 439 33.95 20.19 -12.92
C ASP A 439 34.23 19.50 -14.28
N LEU A 440 35.50 19.51 -14.71
CA LEU A 440 35.89 18.92 -15.99
C LEU A 440 35.66 17.41 -16.03
N LYS A 441 35.68 16.72 -14.89
CA LYS A 441 35.41 15.26 -14.83
C LYS A 441 33.99 14.96 -15.27
N ASP A 442 33.01 15.71 -14.76
CA ASP A 442 31.61 15.52 -15.12
C ASP A 442 31.36 15.91 -16.57
N TYR A 443 31.95 17.03 -16.99
CA TYR A 443 31.86 17.49 -18.37
C TYR A 443 32.40 16.44 -19.36
N PHE A 444 33.57 15.86 -19.08
CA PHE A 444 34.15 14.82 -19.92
C PHE A 444 33.40 13.49 -19.83
N ALA A 445 32.79 13.15 -18.68
CA ALA A 445 31.94 11.98 -18.55
C ALA A 445 30.74 12.08 -19.51
N ILE A 446 30.04 13.22 -19.52
CA ILE A 446 28.89 13.47 -20.40
C ILE A 446 29.35 13.49 -21.87
N ALA A 447 30.36 14.29 -22.20
CA ALA A 447 30.85 14.38 -23.58
C ALA A 447 31.35 13.03 -24.13
N GLY A 448 31.97 12.19 -23.28
CA GLY A 448 32.43 10.85 -23.65
C GLY A 448 31.31 9.85 -24.00
N LYS A 449 30.06 10.20 -23.68
CA LYS A 449 28.87 9.41 -23.99
C LYS A 449 28.03 10.01 -25.12
N PHE A 450 28.53 11.03 -25.80
CA PHE A 450 27.80 11.69 -26.89
C PHE A 450 27.24 10.69 -27.92
N GLY A 451 25.95 10.81 -28.22
CA GLY A 451 25.20 9.96 -29.14
C GLY A 451 24.72 8.63 -28.54
N LYS A 452 25.06 8.32 -27.27
CA LYS A 452 24.62 7.10 -26.57
C LYS A 452 23.37 7.35 -25.73
N TRP A 453 22.83 6.27 -25.18
CA TRP A 453 21.68 6.21 -24.30
C TRP A 453 21.75 4.96 -23.44
#